data_AF-A0A0F9F6V2-F1
#
_entry.id   AF-A0A0F9F6V2-F1
#
_cell.length_a   1.000
_cell.length_b   1.000
_cell.length_c   1.000
_cell.angle_alpha   90.00
_cell.angle_beta   90.00
_cell.angle_gamma   90.00
#
_symmetry.space_group_name_H-M   'P 1'
#
loop_
_entity.id
_entity.type
_entity.pdbx_description
1 polymer ?
#
loop_
_entity_poly.entity_id
_entity_poly.type
_entity_poly.pdbx_seq_one_letter_code
_entity_poly.pdbx_strand_id
1 'polypeptide(L)'
;MNEIEIDKRKNSENSEKQGEERRAPAKRVRKTQGQIIQEALGLNPPDIQDVEKKLFIVRFLDYFSEETLDFAFKDRTLNQYFEQITSHIKAFSIGREEDRLLEQSFESKKILSIINKLKEKAEELAKSKGVKGSIDKRLRKLSLLAMLPLLVVMILMVSIIQVATVILFPILCISCMLPQLIKGKVVKKWFEFKEQNKHQIYSENREDIMILKNFAGEILDNIRSRLLELNVPLQLIKFVLHSQDYENLHLINQKNIKGTMQYFYTFEYPQGVQPVPIPEELERFNQPLFSKKKKTDKLEKNFVVLTEMKGKDGIISDFVPTLKDKLAEKINDMLNNSEFIKASNDSETIIPSYSENRAIYCLCGEVVEIRNVQICNWKDQFKYYLFEGKECKCGESVYALSLMDESIEIPEELKGIFSS
;
A
#
# COMPACT_ATOMS: atom_id res chain seq x y z
N MET A 1 52.65 -31.71 -66.24
CA MET A 1 53.05 -30.86 -65.09
C MET A 1 52.10 -31.22 -63.98
N ASN A 2 52.63 -31.94 -62.99
CA ASN A 2 52.06 -32.73 -61.89
C ASN A 2 50.56 -32.53 -61.57
N GLU A 3 49.71 -33.50 -61.23
CA GLU A 3 49.68 -34.98 -61.05
C GLU A 3 48.75 -35.26 -59.84
N ILE A 4 48.10 -36.44 -59.80
CA ILE A 4 47.44 -37.08 -58.63
C ILE A 4 46.09 -36.43 -58.21
N GLU A 5 44.92 -36.99 -58.56
CA GLU A 5 44.24 -38.21 -58.02
C GLU A 5 43.55 -37.96 -56.66
N ILE A 6 42.44 -38.56 -56.20
CA ILE A 6 41.29 -39.39 -56.67
C ILE A 6 40.45 -39.64 -55.39
N ASP A 7 39.12 -39.81 -55.48
CA ASP A 7 38.18 -40.40 -54.46
C ASP A 7 38.23 -40.01 -52.95
N LYS A 8 37.11 -39.79 -52.26
CA LYS A 8 36.02 -40.78 -52.10
C LYS A 8 34.64 -40.17 -51.85
N ARG A 9 33.64 -40.73 -52.55
CA ARG A 9 32.21 -40.74 -52.15
C ARG A 9 31.90 -41.88 -51.15
N LYS A 10 30.67 -41.82 -50.59
CA LYS A 10 29.92 -42.74 -49.68
C LYS A 10 29.91 -42.24 -48.22
N ASN A 11 28.84 -42.29 -47.42
CA ASN A 11 27.40 -42.63 -47.55
C ASN A 11 26.68 -42.00 -46.31
N SER A 12 25.36 -41.79 -46.22
CA SER A 12 24.23 -41.94 -47.16
C SER A 12 22.99 -41.14 -46.63
N GLU A 13 21.84 -41.30 -47.30
CA GLU A 13 20.50 -40.77 -47.02
C GLU A 13 19.80 -41.29 -45.74
N ASN A 14 18.66 -40.64 -45.40
CA ASN A 14 17.62 -41.01 -44.42
C ASN A 14 18.02 -40.89 -42.93
N SER A 15 17.16 -40.38 -42.02
CA SER A 15 15.77 -39.89 -42.13
C SER A 15 15.42 -39.02 -40.91
N GLU A 16 14.23 -38.39 -40.89
CA GLU A 16 13.46 -37.99 -39.69
C GLU A 16 14.20 -37.23 -38.55
N LYS A 17 13.88 -35.96 -38.26
CA LYS A 17 12.57 -35.48 -37.80
C LYS A 17 12.58 -33.97 -37.57
N GLN A 18 11.38 -33.41 -37.42
CA GLN A 18 11.15 -32.01 -37.05
C GLN A 18 11.88 -31.62 -35.75
N GLY A 19 12.64 -30.53 -35.83
CA GLY A 19 13.30 -29.89 -34.70
C GLY A 19 13.25 -28.37 -34.85
N GLU A 20 12.04 -27.79 -34.86
CA GLU A 20 11.91 -26.35 -34.58
C GLU A 20 12.46 -26.09 -33.17
N GLU A 21 13.71 -25.65 -33.07
CA GLU A 21 14.17 -24.94 -31.89
C GLU A 21 13.39 -23.62 -31.78
N ARG A 22 12.20 -23.71 -31.19
CA ARG A 22 11.47 -22.57 -30.65
C ARG A 22 12.31 -21.98 -29.53
N ARG A 23 13.28 -21.14 -29.91
CA ARG A 23 14.04 -20.30 -28.97
C ARG A 23 13.02 -19.57 -28.10
N ALA A 24 12.94 -19.99 -26.84
CA ALA A 24 12.01 -19.38 -25.89
C ALA A 24 12.25 -17.87 -25.90
N PRO A 25 11.20 -17.02 -26.01
CA PRO A 25 11.40 -15.59 -26.05
C PRO A 25 12.13 -15.17 -24.78
N ALA A 26 13.32 -14.60 -24.95
CA ALA A 26 14.16 -14.19 -23.83
C ALA A 26 13.33 -13.32 -22.88
N LYS A 27 13.18 -13.76 -21.63
CA LYS A 27 12.41 -13.02 -20.62
C LYS A 27 12.97 -11.61 -20.54
N ARG A 28 12.21 -10.62 -21.03
CA ARG A 28 12.57 -9.20 -20.92
C ARG A 28 12.79 -8.90 -19.44
N VAL A 29 14.05 -8.68 -19.05
CA VAL A 29 14.41 -8.34 -17.68
C VAL A 29 13.75 -7.00 -17.38
N ARG A 30 12.86 -7.00 -16.37
CA ARG A 30 12.08 -5.82 -16.01
C ARG A 30 12.99 -4.85 -15.27
N LYS A 31 13.46 -3.80 -15.96
CA LYS A 31 14.34 -2.78 -15.39
C LYS A 31 13.70 -2.13 -14.16
N THR A 32 14.49 -1.82 -13.14
CA THR A 32 14.03 -1.09 -11.95
C THR A 32 13.78 0.39 -12.26
N GLN A 33 13.04 1.10 -11.40
CA GLN A 33 12.89 2.55 -11.54
C GLN A 33 14.26 3.26 -11.49
N GLY A 34 15.16 2.83 -10.60
CA GLY A 34 16.54 3.32 -10.56
C GLY A 34 17.26 3.14 -11.89
N GLN A 35 17.21 1.95 -12.51
CA GLN A 35 17.82 1.69 -13.81
C GLN A 35 17.23 2.55 -14.95
N ILE A 36 15.93 2.83 -14.94
CA ILE A 36 15.30 3.67 -15.97
C ILE A 36 15.66 5.15 -15.79
N ILE A 37 15.71 5.65 -14.55
CA ILE A 37 16.18 7.00 -14.23
C ILE A 37 17.67 7.14 -14.60
N GLN A 38 18.46 6.13 -14.28
CA GLN A 38 19.90 6.07 -14.56
C GLN A 38 20.19 6.17 -16.08
N GLU A 39 19.48 5.39 -16.89
CA GLU A 39 19.65 5.39 -18.35
C GLU A 39 19.25 6.72 -18.99
N ALA A 40 18.14 7.33 -18.56
CA ALA A 40 17.63 8.57 -19.14
C ALA A 40 18.34 9.84 -18.62
N LEU A 41 19.03 9.78 -17.47
CA LEU A 41 19.89 10.87 -16.98
C LEU A 41 21.38 10.67 -17.32
N GLY A 42 21.74 9.61 -18.04
CA GLY A 42 23.14 9.32 -18.40
C GLY A 42 24.07 9.03 -17.22
N LEU A 43 23.51 8.56 -16.09
CA LEU A 43 24.26 8.33 -14.84
C LEU A 43 25.04 7.01 -14.87
N ASN A 44 26.16 6.96 -14.14
CA ASN A 44 26.89 5.70 -14.01
C ASN A 44 26.11 4.71 -13.13
N PRO A 45 26.17 3.39 -13.43
CA PRO A 45 25.51 2.37 -12.61
C PRO A 45 25.84 2.39 -11.11
N PRO A 46 27.09 2.69 -10.67
CA PRO A 46 27.41 2.76 -9.25
C PRO A 46 26.69 3.88 -8.49
N ASP A 47 26.42 5.02 -9.14
CA ASP A 47 25.89 6.22 -8.49
C ASP A 47 24.45 6.02 -7.96
N ILE A 48 23.57 5.46 -8.80
CA ILE A 48 22.20 5.14 -8.40
C ILE A 48 22.15 3.94 -7.45
N GLN A 49 23.05 2.96 -7.60
CA GLN A 49 23.15 1.84 -6.66
C GLN A 49 23.59 2.26 -5.26
N ASP A 50 24.45 3.28 -5.14
CA ASP A 50 24.81 3.87 -3.84
C ASP A 50 23.59 4.52 -3.15
N VAL A 51 22.83 5.33 -3.90
CA VAL A 51 21.58 5.92 -3.42
C VAL A 51 20.56 4.85 -2.99
N GLU A 52 20.38 3.78 -3.77
CA GLU A 52 19.48 2.67 -3.41
C GLU A 52 19.93 1.95 -2.12
N LYS A 53 21.23 1.72 -1.91
CA LYS A 53 21.79 1.12 -0.68
C LYS A 53 21.60 2.03 0.54
N LYS A 54 21.86 3.34 0.39
CA LYS A 54 21.65 4.34 1.43
C LYS A 54 20.17 4.44 1.82
N LEU A 55 19.26 4.52 0.84
CA LEU A 55 17.82 4.48 1.08
C LEU A 55 17.35 3.17 1.75
N PHE A 56 17.98 2.04 1.47
CA PHE A 56 17.70 0.78 2.19
C PHE A 56 18.04 0.87 3.67
N ILE A 57 19.21 1.43 4.02
CA ILE A 57 19.61 1.64 5.43
C ILE A 57 18.61 2.55 6.13
N VAL A 58 18.29 3.71 5.54
CA VAL A 58 17.31 4.66 6.08
C VAL A 58 15.96 4.00 6.34
N ARG A 59 15.39 3.32 5.33
CA ARG A 59 14.08 2.64 5.43
C ARG A 59 14.06 1.58 6.52
N PHE A 60 15.16 0.86 6.72
CA PHE A 60 15.27 -0.11 7.80
C PHE A 60 15.32 0.57 9.18
N LEU A 61 16.15 1.60 9.35
CA LEU A 61 16.32 2.31 10.62
C LEU A 61 15.03 3.01 11.05
N ASP A 62 14.37 3.70 10.12
CA ASP A 62 13.05 4.31 10.30
C ASP A 62 11.99 3.27 10.70
N TYR A 63 11.83 2.19 9.92
CA TYR A 63 10.87 1.12 10.23
C TYR A 63 11.17 0.42 11.56
N PHE A 64 12.44 0.17 11.89
CA PHE A 64 12.84 -0.43 13.17
C PHE A 64 12.56 0.51 14.35
N SER A 65 12.76 1.82 14.17
CA SER A 65 12.49 2.85 15.18
C SER A 65 11.00 3.00 15.47
N GLU A 66 10.15 2.87 14.45
CA GLU A 66 8.69 2.97 14.59
C GLU A 66 8.03 1.66 15.02
N GLU A 67 8.50 0.52 14.52
CA GLU A 67 7.86 -0.79 14.71
C GLU A 67 8.82 -1.80 15.37
N THR A 68 9.59 -1.36 16.37
CA THR A 68 10.59 -2.18 17.10
C THR A 68 9.99 -3.52 17.57
N LEU A 69 8.74 -3.52 18.05
CA LEU A 69 8.04 -4.72 18.48
C LEU A 69 7.88 -5.78 17.38
N ASP A 70 7.79 -5.40 16.10
CA ASP A 70 7.74 -6.38 15.00
C ASP A 70 9.02 -7.19 14.82
N PHE A 71 10.14 -6.76 15.42
CA PHE A 71 11.41 -7.50 15.42
C PHE A 71 11.58 -8.42 16.65
N ALA A 72 10.67 -8.37 17.63
CA ALA A 72 10.67 -9.29 18.75
C ALA A 72 10.63 -10.75 18.25
N PHE A 73 11.59 -11.57 18.71
CA PHE A 73 11.76 -12.98 18.33
C PHE A 73 12.06 -13.23 16.84
N LYS A 74 12.60 -12.25 16.11
CA LYS A 74 12.99 -12.35 14.69
C LYS A 74 14.51 -12.22 14.44
N ASP A 75 15.33 -12.84 15.29
CA ASP A 75 16.81 -12.77 15.25
C ASP A 75 17.39 -13.00 13.84
N ARG A 76 16.92 -14.05 13.15
CA ARG A 76 17.39 -14.37 11.79
C ARG A 76 17.14 -13.23 10.79
N THR A 77 15.99 -12.57 10.88
CA THR A 77 15.65 -11.45 9.99
C THR A 77 16.48 -10.22 10.34
N LEU A 78 16.70 -9.96 11.63
CA LEU A 78 17.52 -8.84 12.08
C LEU A 78 18.99 -9.00 11.65
N ASN A 79 19.55 -10.19 11.82
CA ASN A 79 20.92 -10.50 11.39
C ASN A 79 21.10 -10.33 9.86
N GLN A 80 20.10 -10.70 9.06
CA GLN A 80 20.13 -10.47 7.61
C GLN A 80 20.15 -8.98 7.24
N TYR A 81 19.47 -8.12 8.01
CA TYR A 81 19.60 -6.66 7.86
C TYR A 81 20.98 -6.18 8.30
N PHE A 82 21.52 -6.67 9.42
CA PHE A 82 22.86 -6.31 9.89
C PHE A 82 23.96 -6.66 8.89
N GLU A 83 23.93 -7.86 8.30
CA GLU A 83 24.88 -8.29 7.26
C GLU A 83 24.84 -7.34 6.05
N GLN A 84 23.64 -6.98 5.58
CA GLN A 84 23.46 -6.06 4.45
C GLN A 84 23.90 -4.62 4.78
N ILE A 85 23.46 -4.07 5.92
CA ILE A 85 23.82 -2.72 6.37
C ILE A 85 25.34 -2.63 6.57
N THR A 86 25.95 -3.58 7.28
CA THR A 86 27.40 -3.61 7.49
C THR A 86 28.16 -3.72 6.16
N SER A 87 27.67 -4.51 5.20
CA SER A 87 28.26 -4.61 3.87
C SER A 87 28.13 -3.31 3.07
N HIS A 88 27.08 -2.53 3.26
CA HIS A 88 26.88 -1.24 2.59
C HIS A 88 27.70 -0.12 3.25
N ILE A 89 27.68 -0.03 4.58
CA ILE A 89 28.50 0.93 5.36
C ILE A 89 29.99 0.76 5.05
N LYS A 90 30.51 -0.48 5.04
CA LYS A 90 31.93 -0.74 4.71
C LYS A 90 32.31 -0.32 3.29
N ALA A 91 31.36 -0.26 2.35
CA ALA A 91 31.63 0.24 1.00
C ALA A 91 31.83 1.77 0.98
N PHE A 92 31.34 2.50 1.99
CA PHE A 92 31.51 3.95 2.11
C PHE A 92 32.96 4.35 2.45
N SER A 93 33.74 3.48 3.11
CA SER A 93 35.18 3.68 3.37
C SER A 93 35.99 4.06 2.11
N ILE A 94 35.64 3.47 0.98
CA ILE A 94 36.28 3.66 -0.33
C ILE A 94 35.71 4.90 -1.07
N GLY A 95 34.55 5.41 -0.62
CA GLY A 95 33.79 6.50 -1.25
C GLY A 95 34.32 7.91 -0.97
N ARG A 96 33.43 8.90 -1.10
CA ARG A 96 33.72 10.32 -0.89
C ARG A 96 33.89 10.63 0.60
N GLU A 97 34.39 11.83 0.92
CA GLU A 97 34.61 12.26 2.30
C GLU A 97 33.32 12.20 3.15
N GLU A 98 32.19 12.69 2.63
CA GLU A 98 30.89 12.56 3.29
C GLU A 98 30.51 11.11 3.60
N ASP A 99 30.81 10.17 2.70
CA ASP A 99 30.48 8.77 2.85
C ASP A 99 31.32 8.14 3.98
N ARG A 100 32.60 8.53 4.10
CA ARG A 100 33.47 8.16 5.23
C ARG A 100 33.00 8.76 6.56
N LEU A 101 32.47 9.98 6.55
CA LEU A 101 31.87 10.60 7.75
C LEU A 101 30.63 9.82 8.20
N LEU A 102 29.82 9.29 7.27
CA LEU A 102 28.70 8.40 7.62
C LEU A 102 29.16 7.07 8.23
N GLU A 103 30.26 6.47 7.74
CA GLU A 103 30.86 5.27 8.37
C GLU A 103 31.35 5.57 9.79
N GLN A 104 32.05 6.69 9.99
CA GLN A 104 32.48 7.13 11.32
C GLN A 104 31.29 7.45 12.25
N SER A 105 30.22 8.05 11.73
CA SER A 105 28.97 8.30 12.46
C SER A 105 28.29 7.00 12.87
N PHE A 106 28.23 6.00 11.98
CA PHE A 106 27.66 4.67 12.25
C PHE A 106 28.36 3.95 13.42
N GLU A 107 29.70 3.91 13.39
CA GLU A 107 30.51 3.24 14.41
C GLU A 107 30.51 4.01 15.74
N SER A 108 30.68 5.34 15.70
CA SER A 108 30.69 6.18 16.92
C SER A 108 29.34 6.20 17.65
N LYS A 109 28.23 6.22 16.91
CA LYS A 109 26.87 6.10 17.45
C LYS A 109 26.49 4.67 17.83
N LYS A 110 27.32 3.67 17.51
CA LYS A 110 27.13 2.24 17.83
C LYS A 110 25.77 1.71 17.36
N ILE A 111 25.36 2.07 16.15
CA ILE A 111 24.01 1.86 15.60
C ILE A 111 23.51 0.41 15.79
N LEU A 112 24.35 -0.60 15.47
CA LEU A 112 23.99 -2.02 15.63
C LEU A 112 23.80 -2.44 17.10
N SER A 113 24.57 -1.85 18.03
CA SER A 113 24.43 -2.13 19.47
C SER A 113 23.13 -1.55 20.01
N ILE A 114 22.75 -0.35 19.56
CA ILE A 114 21.46 0.27 19.90
C ILE A 114 20.29 -0.59 19.38
N ILE A 115 20.35 -1.04 18.12
CA ILE A 115 19.30 -1.90 17.53
C ILE A 115 19.14 -3.21 18.32
N ASN A 116 20.24 -3.86 18.72
CA ASN A 116 20.18 -5.05 19.57
C ASN A 116 19.55 -4.78 20.93
N LYS A 117 20.00 -3.74 21.64
CA LYS A 117 19.47 -3.30 22.94
C LYS A 117 17.96 -3.01 22.89
N LEU A 118 17.51 -2.31 21.85
CA LEU A 118 16.10 -2.03 21.60
C LEU A 118 15.30 -3.31 21.33
N LYS A 119 15.83 -4.24 20.53
CA LYS A 119 15.22 -5.54 20.24
C LYS A 119 15.12 -6.41 21.50
N GLU A 120 16.13 -6.41 22.36
CA GLU A 120 16.13 -7.16 23.62
C GLU A 120 15.04 -6.64 24.56
N LYS A 121 14.96 -5.32 24.77
CA LYS A 121 13.87 -4.70 25.54
C LYS A 121 12.49 -4.95 24.95
N ALA A 122 12.35 -4.91 23.62
CA ALA A 122 11.10 -5.28 22.93
C ALA A 122 10.69 -6.75 23.20
N GLU A 123 11.65 -7.68 23.27
CA GLU A 123 11.38 -9.04 23.67
C GLU A 123 11.08 -9.20 25.16
N GLU A 124 11.75 -8.47 26.05
CA GLU A 124 11.50 -8.50 27.49
C GLU A 124 10.10 -7.98 27.81
N LEU A 125 9.67 -6.88 27.18
CA LEU A 125 8.31 -6.38 27.28
C LEU A 125 7.30 -7.39 26.73
N ALA A 126 7.58 -8.01 25.58
CA ALA A 126 6.72 -9.06 25.04
C ALA A 126 6.62 -10.28 25.99
N LYS A 127 7.74 -10.74 26.56
CA LYS A 127 7.79 -11.85 27.54
C LYS A 127 7.01 -11.50 28.81
N SER A 128 7.19 -10.30 29.37
CA SER A 128 6.53 -9.86 30.62
C SER A 128 5.02 -9.75 30.47
N LYS A 129 4.53 -9.38 29.28
CA LYS A 129 3.10 -9.34 28.91
C LYS A 129 2.56 -10.70 28.41
N GLY A 130 3.33 -11.79 28.56
CA GLY A 130 2.88 -13.17 28.29
C GLY A 130 3.06 -13.68 26.85
N VAL A 131 3.74 -12.93 25.97
CA VAL A 131 4.07 -13.37 24.61
C VAL A 131 5.28 -14.31 24.64
N LYS A 132 4.99 -15.62 24.58
CA LYS A 132 6.01 -16.69 24.71
C LYS A 132 6.91 -16.92 23.48
N GLY A 133 6.94 -16.00 22.52
CA GLY A 133 7.79 -16.09 21.32
C GLY A 133 7.12 -15.69 20.00
N SER A 134 7.88 -15.82 18.91
CA SER A 134 7.51 -15.43 17.54
C SER A 134 6.10 -15.87 17.11
N ILE A 135 5.30 -14.89 16.68
CA ILE A 135 3.95 -15.08 16.15
C ILE A 135 3.96 -16.00 14.92
N ASP A 136 4.94 -15.89 14.01
CA ASP A 136 5.05 -16.76 12.83
C ASP A 136 5.27 -18.22 13.21
N LYS A 137 6.11 -18.49 14.23
CA LYS A 137 6.30 -19.85 14.76
C LYS A 137 5.01 -20.37 15.42
N ARG A 138 4.28 -19.52 16.16
CA ARG A 138 2.98 -19.86 16.77
C ARG A 138 1.91 -20.16 15.72
N LEU A 139 1.79 -19.32 14.69
CA LEU A 139 0.88 -19.49 13.57
C LEU A 139 1.16 -20.78 12.81
N ARG A 140 2.44 -21.08 12.51
CA ARG A 140 2.82 -22.35 11.86
C ARG A 140 2.42 -23.56 12.70
N LYS A 141 2.69 -23.56 14.01
CA LYS A 141 2.27 -24.64 14.93
C LYS A 141 0.75 -24.80 14.99
N LEU A 142 0.00 -23.70 15.15
CA LEU A 142 -1.47 -23.73 15.16
C LEU A 142 -2.07 -24.20 13.83
N SER A 143 -1.50 -23.75 12.70
CA SER A 143 -1.93 -24.18 11.37
C SER A 143 -1.68 -25.67 11.15
N LEU A 144 -0.52 -26.20 11.58
CA LEU A 144 -0.25 -27.64 11.50
C LEU A 144 -1.20 -28.44 12.40
N LEU A 145 -1.43 -27.98 13.64
CA LEU A 145 -2.30 -28.65 14.61
C LEU A 145 -3.79 -28.61 14.19
N ALA A 146 -4.22 -27.61 13.44
CA ALA A 146 -5.57 -27.56 12.84
C ALA A 146 -5.67 -28.40 11.55
N MET A 147 -4.66 -28.36 10.68
CA MET A 147 -4.69 -29.05 9.39
C MET A 147 -4.46 -30.56 9.49
N LEU A 148 -3.62 -31.03 10.43
CA LEU A 148 -3.27 -32.46 10.51
C LEU A 148 -4.47 -33.35 10.85
N PRO A 149 -5.31 -33.07 11.89
CA PRO A 149 -6.50 -33.87 12.16
C PRO A 149 -7.51 -33.81 11.01
N LEU A 150 -7.64 -32.65 10.37
CA LEU A 150 -8.54 -32.44 9.24
C LEU A 150 -8.12 -33.24 8.01
N LEU A 151 -6.82 -33.34 7.72
CA LEU A 151 -6.28 -34.19 6.67
C LEU A 151 -6.55 -35.68 6.96
N VAL A 152 -6.39 -36.11 8.22
CA VAL A 152 -6.70 -37.49 8.64
C VAL A 152 -8.19 -37.80 8.50
N VAL A 153 -9.09 -36.91 8.94
CA VAL A 153 -10.54 -37.06 8.76
C VAL A 153 -10.92 -37.10 7.28
N MET A 154 -10.34 -36.22 6.46
CA MET A 154 -10.54 -36.22 5.00
C MET A 154 -10.15 -37.58 4.38
N ILE A 155 -8.98 -38.11 4.71
CA ILE A 155 -8.51 -39.41 4.21
C ILE A 155 -9.47 -40.53 4.66
N LEU A 156 -9.85 -40.58 5.94
CA LEU A 156 -10.78 -41.59 6.45
C LEU A 156 -12.16 -41.54 5.78
N MET A 157 -12.74 -40.34 5.59
CA MET A 157 -14.04 -40.15 4.94
C MET A 157 -14.03 -40.61 3.47
N VAL A 158 -12.95 -40.32 2.74
CA VAL A 158 -12.78 -40.72 1.34
C VAL A 158 -12.48 -42.22 1.20
N SER A 159 -11.66 -42.80 2.10
CA SER A 159 -11.19 -44.17 1.97
C SER A 159 -12.11 -45.24 2.57
N ILE A 160 -12.90 -44.92 3.60
CA ILE A 160 -13.65 -45.94 4.38
C ILE A 160 -15.16 -45.84 4.16
N ILE A 161 -15.74 -44.65 4.06
CA ILE A 161 -17.19 -44.44 4.28
C ILE A 161 -17.97 -44.21 2.97
N GLN A 162 -17.30 -44.03 1.82
CA GLN A 162 -17.95 -43.62 0.54
C GLN A 162 -18.96 -42.48 0.73
N VAL A 163 -18.60 -41.49 1.56
CA VAL A 163 -19.50 -40.38 1.91
C VAL A 163 -19.92 -39.64 0.64
N ALA A 164 -21.23 -39.45 0.47
CA ALA A 164 -21.77 -38.64 -0.62
C ALA A 164 -21.08 -37.27 -0.64
N THR A 165 -20.61 -36.85 -1.81
CA THR A 165 -19.84 -35.61 -2.04
C THR A 165 -20.51 -34.36 -1.47
N VAL A 166 -21.85 -34.37 -1.38
CA VAL A 166 -22.70 -33.34 -0.76
C VAL A 166 -22.37 -33.09 0.72
N ILE A 167 -21.97 -34.10 1.50
CA ILE A 167 -21.62 -33.97 2.91
C ILE A 167 -20.13 -33.58 3.08
N LEU A 168 -19.28 -34.03 2.16
CA LEU A 168 -17.84 -33.71 2.20
C LEU A 168 -17.58 -32.22 1.93
N PHE A 169 -18.37 -31.59 1.06
CA PHE A 169 -18.14 -30.21 0.61
C PHE A 169 -18.29 -29.15 1.73
N PRO A 170 -19.34 -29.14 2.59
CA PRO A 170 -19.42 -28.23 3.73
C PRO A 170 -18.28 -28.41 4.75
N ILE A 171 -17.88 -29.65 5.01
CA ILE A 171 -16.75 -29.98 5.90
C ILE A 171 -15.46 -29.39 5.33
N LEU A 172 -15.24 -29.55 4.02
CA LEU A 172 -14.14 -28.92 3.28
C LEU A 172 -14.17 -27.38 3.42
N CYS A 173 -15.30 -26.72 3.16
CA CYS A 173 -15.42 -25.27 3.31
C CYS A 173 -15.05 -24.79 4.72
N ILE A 174 -15.59 -25.41 5.77
CA ILE A 174 -15.27 -25.08 7.17
C ILE A 174 -13.78 -25.31 7.46
N SER A 175 -13.22 -26.43 6.98
CA SER A 175 -11.80 -26.77 7.17
C SER A 175 -10.84 -25.80 6.50
N CYS A 176 -11.18 -25.27 5.32
CA CYS A 176 -10.38 -24.27 4.62
C CYS A 176 -10.47 -22.89 5.28
N MET A 177 -11.61 -22.53 5.88
CA MET A 177 -11.81 -21.23 6.54
C MET A 177 -11.20 -21.18 7.96
N LEU A 178 -11.23 -22.29 8.72
CA LEU A 178 -10.80 -22.30 10.12
C LEU A 178 -9.33 -21.84 10.33
N PRO A 179 -8.33 -22.26 9.53
CA PRO A 179 -6.96 -21.73 9.64
C PRO A 179 -6.86 -20.22 9.38
N GLN A 180 -7.66 -19.68 8.46
CA GLN A 180 -7.68 -18.24 8.18
C GLN A 180 -8.28 -17.45 9.34
N LEU A 181 -9.35 -17.97 9.97
CA LEU A 181 -9.96 -17.36 11.16
C LEU A 181 -9.01 -17.39 12.38
N ILE A 182 -8.32 -18.51 12.60
CA ILE A 182 -7.30 -18.62 13.66
C ILE A 182 -6.15 -17.65 13.40
N LYS A 183 -5.66 -17.58 12.15
CA LYS A 183 -4.60 -16.65 11.74
C LYS A 183 -5.04 -15.20 11.96
N GLY A 184 -6.24 -14.83 11.51
CA GLY A 184 -6.81 -13.50 11.70
C GLY A 184 -6.88 -13.11 13.18
N LYS A 185 -7.40 -13.98 14.05
CA LYS A 185 -7.47 -13.73 15.50
C LYS A 185 -6.09 -13.56 16.15
N VAL A 186 -5.11 -14.40 15.81
CA VAL A 186 -3.74 -14.31 16.37
C VAL A 186 -3.03 -13.05 15.87
N VAL A 187 -3.16 -12.72 14.60
CA VAL A 187 -2.58 -11.51 14.00
C VAL A 187 -3.23 -10.24 14.55
N LYS A 188 -4.56 -10.22 14.71
CA LYS A 188 -5.27 -9.08 15.33
C LYS A 188 -4.79 -8.84 16.77
N LYS A 189 -4.71 -9.90 17.58
CA LYS A 189 -4.17 -9.81 18.95
C LYS A 189 -2.72 -9.35 19.00
N TRP A 190 -1.91 -9.68 17.98
CA TRP A 190 -0.55 -9.16 17.88
C TRP A 190 -0.52 -7.66 17.57
N PHE A 191 -1.34 -7.19 16.63
CA PHE A 191 -1.46 -5.75 16.35
C PHE A 191 -2.02 -4.96 17.54
N GLU A 192 -3.06 -5.47 18.20
CA GLU A 192 -3.60 -4.89 19.45
C GLU A 192 -2.51 -4.80 20.54
N PHE A 193 -1.70 -5.85 20.70
CA PHE A 193 -0.56 -5.84 21.61
C PHE A 193 0.50 -4.80 21.23
N LYS A 194 0.88 -4.71 19.95
CA LYS A 194 1.85 -3.71 19.47
C LYS A 194 1.36 -2.30 19.78
N GLU A 195 0.13 -1.97 19.39
CA GLU A 195 -0.43 -0.62 19.56
C GLU A 195 -0.45 -0.18 21.02
N GLN A 196 -0.90 -1.07 21.91
CA GLN A 196 -0.95 -0.81 23.37
C GLN A 196 0.42 -0.61 24.02
N ASN A 197 1.50 -1.13 23.41
CA ASN A 197 2.84 -1.14 24.02
C ASN A 197 3.88 -0.33 23.21
N LYS A 198 3.52 0.20 22.01
CA LYS A 198 4.40 1.02 21.16
C LYS A 198 4.87 2.29 21.87
N HIS A 199 3.95 3.02 22.50
CA HIS A 199 4.30 4.21 23.29
C HIS A 199 5.28 3.87 24.42
N GLN A 200 5.09 2.75 25.14
CA GLN A 200 5.97 2.36 26.24
C GLN A 200 7.42 2.16 25.75
N ILE A 201 7.61 1.38 24.68
CA ILE A 201 8.93 1.19 24.06
C ILE A 201 9.54 2.51 23.61
N TYR A 202 8.76 3.39 22.98
CA TYR A 202 9.25 4.70 22.54
C TYR A 202 9.67 5.58 23.73
N SER A 203 8.84 5.69 24.77
CA SER A 203 9.13 6.55 25.93
C SER A 203 10.32 6.07 26.76
N GLU A 204 10.47 4.76 26.96
CA GLU A 204 11.56 4.18 27.75
C GLU A 204 12.92 4.16 27.00
N ASN A 205 12.90 4.40 25.69
CA ASN A 205 14.08 4.27 24.82
C ASN A 205 14.24 5.44 23.85
N ARG A 206 13.67 6.60 24.18
CA ARG A 206 13.61 7.76 23.29
C ARG A 206 15.00 8.17 22.80
N GLU A 207 15.99 8.22 23.67
CA GLU A 207 17.37 8.59 23.30
C GLU A 207 17.97 7.65 22.26
N ASP A 208 17.92 6.34 22.52
CA ASP A 208 18.35 5.29 21.60
C ASP A 208 17.66 5.41 20.23
N ILE A 209 16.34 5.62 20.22
CA ILE A 209 15.54 5.79 19.00
C ILE A 209 15.89 7.07 18.25
N MET A 210 16.09 8.20 18.95
CA MET A 210 16.50 9.45 18.32
C MET A 210 17.91 9.36 17.72
N ILE A 211 18.83 8.58 18.31
CA ILE A 211 20.14 8.32 17.69
C ILE A 211 19.98 7.60 16.34
N LEU A 212 19.10 6.59 16.26
CA LEU A 212 18.80 5.90 15.00
C LEU A 212 18.15 6.84 13.96
N LYS A 213 17.18 7.66 14.38
CA LYS A 213 16.51 8.64 13.50
C LYS A 213 17.47 9.71 13.00
N ASN A 214 18.32 10.27 13.87
CA ASN A 214 19.31 11.28 13.50
C ASN A 214 20.33 10.72 12.48
N PHE A 215 20.81 9.49 12.67
CA PHE A 215 21.70 8.86 11.70
C PHE A 215 21.01 8.55 10.36
N ALA A 216 19.72 8.17 10.38
CA ALA A 216 18.93 8.05 9.16
C ALA A 216 18.73 9.41 8.45
N GLY A 217 18.61 10.51 9.20
CA GLY A 217 18.61 11.89 8.68
C GLY A 217 19.93 12.26 7.99
N GLU A 218 21.08 11.99 8.64
CA GLU A 218 22.40 12.22 8.04
C GLU A 218 22.59 11.49 6.71
N ILE A 219 22.09 10.25 6.59
CA ILE A 219 22.11 9.51 5.32
C ILE A 219 21.18 10.16 4.28
N LEU A 220 19.99 10.61 4.67
CA LEU A 220 19.05 11.32 3.77
C LEU A 220 19.66 12.62 3.22
N ASP A 221 20.34 13.40 4.05
CA ASP A 221 21.02 14.62 3.62
C ASP A 221 22.19 14.32 2.66
N ASN A 222 23.02 13.32 2.95
CA ASN A 222 24.08 12.89 2.02
C ASN A 222 23.52 12.36 0.68
N ILE A 223 22.39 11.63 0.69
CA ILE A 223 21.68 11.25 -0.54
C ILE A 223 21.26 12.51 -1.30
N ARG A 224 20.62 13.48 -0.63
CA ARG A 224 20.16 14.73 -1.25
C ARG A 224 21.32 15.51 -1.86
N SER A 225 22.42 15.70 -1.14
CA SER A 225 23.64 16.34 -1.65
C SER A 225 24.17 15.62 -2.89
N ARG A 226 24.26 14.28 -2.85
CA ARG A 226 24.74 13.49 -4.00
C ARG A 226 23.82 13.59 -5.22
N LEU A 227 22.50 13.61 -5.03
CA LEU A 227 21.56 13.79 -6.13
C LEU A 227 21.67 15.18 -6.76
N LEU A 228 21.91 16.23 -5.96
CA LEU A 228 22.15 17.58 -6.46
C LEU A 228 23.48 17.70 -7.22
N GLU A 229 24.58 17.13 -6.71
CA GLU A 229 25.88 17.05 -7.43
C GLU A 229 25.74 16.39 -8.82
N LEU A 230 24.93 15.33 -8.89
CA LEU A 230 24.69 14.56 -10.11
C LEU A 230 23.63 15.21 -11.03
N ASN A 231 23.12 16.40 -10.69
CA ASN A 231 22.01 17.07 -11.39
C ASN A 231 20.79 16.15 -11.60
N VAL A 232 20.44 15.36 -10.59
CA VAL A 232 19.26 14.49 -10.61
C VAL A 232 18.05 15.26 -10.08
N PRO A 233 16.93 15.33 -10.82
CA PRO A 233 15.71 15.94 -10.32
C PRO A 233 15.17 15.18 -9.08
N LEU A 234 15.22 15.85 -7.93
CA LEU A 234 14.86 15.30 -6.62
C LEU A 234 13.43 14.71 -6.56
N GLN A 235 12.51 15.26 -7.36
CA GLN A 235 11.10 14.83 -7.44
C GLN A 235 10.93 13.41 -8.02
N LEU A 236 11.94 12.90 -8.75
CA LEU A 236 11.92 11.55 -9.32
C LEU A 236 12.23 10.46 -8.27
N ILE A 237 12.91 10.84 -7.18
CA ILE A 237 13.34 9.92 -6.13
C ILE A 237 12.24 9.81 -5.08
N LYS A 238 11.36 8.84 -5.30
CA LYS A 238 10.21 8.55 -4.43
C LYS A 238 10.51 7.37 -3.51
N PHE A 239 10.31 7.55 -2.22
CA PHE A 239 10.57 6.52 -1.20
C PHE A 239 9.53 6.55 -0.08
N VAL A 240 9.55 5.52 0.77
CA VAL A 240 8.59 5.32 1.86
C VAL A 240 9.34 5.29 3.18
N LEU A 241 8.83 6.03 4.17
CA LEU A 241 9.24 6.00 5.57
C LEU A 241 8.00 5.78 6.47
N HIS A 242 8.20 5.63 7.77
CA HIS A 242 7.18 5.37 8.79
C HIS A 242 7.09 6.49 9.82
N SER A 243 8.05 7.42 9.83
CA SER A 243 8.03 8.67 10.61
C SER A 243 7.85 9.93 9.74
N GLN A 244 7.45 11.03 10.38
CA GLN A 244 7.42 12.39 9.83
C GLN A 244 8.53 13.30 10.38
N ASP A 245 9.42 12.77 11.23
CA ASP A 245 10.42 13.57 11.97
C ASP A 245 11.63 14.03 11.11
N TYR A 246 11.60 13.77 9.80
CA TYR A 246 12.71 14.01 8.88
C TYR A 246 12.56 15.36 8.17
N GLU A 247 13.54 16.24 8.37
CA GLU A 247 13.63 17.51 7.66
C GLU A 247 13.99 17.32 6.17
N ASN A 248 13.80 18.37 5.36
CA ASN A 248 14.17 18.42 3.95
C ASN A 248 13.44 17.41 3.03
N LEU A 249 12.29 16.88 3.46
CA LEU A 249 11.46 15.93 2.71
C LEU A 249 10.06 16.47 2.42
N HIS A 250 9.60 16.28 1.18
CA HIS A 250 8.27 16.67 0.74
C HIS A 250 7.30 15.50 0.86
N LEU A 251 6.28 15.60 1.72
CA LEU A 251 5.26 14.56 1.88
C LEU A 251 4.32 14.53 0.67
N ILE A 252 4.42 13.48 -0.14
CA ILE A 252 3.56 13.24 -1.30
C ILE A 252 2.19 12.67 -0.86
N ASN A 253 2.22 11.70 0.06
CA ASN A 253 1.04 10.93 0.45
C ASN A 253 1.28 10.16 1.76
N GLN A 254 0.22 9.73 2.42
CA GLN A 254 0.25 8.83 3.58
C GLN A 254 -0.72 7.67 3.41
N LYS A 255 -0.38 6.49 3.92
CA LYS A 255 -1.23 5.30 3.83
C LYS A 255 -1.04 4.38 5.03
N ASN A 256 -2.14 3.94 5.64
CA ASN A 256 -2.11 2.82 6.57
C ASN A 256 -2.01 1.50 5.78
N ILE A 257 -0.94 0.73 6.01
CA ILE A 257 -0.78 -0.63 5.46
C ILE A 257 -0.66 -1.61 6.62
N LYS A 258 -1.68 -2.45 6.79
CA LYS A 258 -1.74 -3.52 7.81
C LYS A 258 -1.55 -3.01 9.25
N GLY A 259 -2.03 -1.81 9.57
CA GLY A 259 -1.92 -1.21 10.89
C GLY A 259 -0.73 -0.26 11.06
N THR A 260 0.24 -0.25 10.15
CA THR A 260 1.38 0.67 10.21
C THR A 260 1.17 1.82 9.22
N MET A 261 1.40 3.06 9.66
CA MET A 261 1.40 4.23 8.78
C MET A 261 2.67 4.28 7.94
N GLN A 262 2.50 4.60 6.66
CA GLN A 262 3.58 4.78 5.68
C GLN A 262 3.44 6.13 5.00
N TYR A 263 4.52 6.88 4.98
CA TYR A 263 4.64 8.22 4.42
C TYR A 263 5.51 8.15 3.15
N PHE A 264 4.99 8.68 2.05
CA PHE A 264 5.65 8.69 0.75
C PHE A 264 6.31 10.05 0.54
N TYR A 265 7.62 10.08 0.35
CA TYR A 265 8.42 11.31 0.26
C TYR A 265 9.14 11.48 -1.08
N THR A 266 9.38 12.73 -1.47
CA THR A 266 10.55 13.14 -2.28
C THR A 266 11.50 13.97 -1.40
N PHE A 267 12.71 14.25 -1.88
CA PHE A 267 13.55 15.29 -1.29
C PHE A 267 13.04 16.69 -1.68
N GLU A 268 13.27 17.67 -0.80
CA GLU A 268 13.08 19.10 -1.08
C GLU A 268 14.39 19.76 -1.53
N TYR A 269 14.27 20.75 -2.42
CA TYR A 269 15.40 21.57 -2.85
C TYR A 269 15.80 22.53 -1.73
N PRO A 270 17.11 22.70 -1.44
CA PRO A 270 17.58 23.73 -0.52
C PRO A 270 17.15 25.13 -0.95
N GLN A 271 16.97 26.04 0.01
CA GLN A 271 16.63 27.43 -0.27
C GLN A 271 17.69 28.08 -1.18
N GLY A 272 17.24 28.74 -2.25
CA GLY A 272 18.10 29.37 -3.25
C GLY A 272 18.57 28.44 -4.39
N VAL A 273 18.36 27.12 -4.30
CA VAL A 273 18.65 26.17 -5.38
C VAL A 273 17.41 26.02 -6.26
N GLN A 274 17.53 26.29 -7.57
CA GLN A 274 16.43 26.08 -8.51
C GLN A 274 16.21 24.58 -8.78
N PRO A 275 14.95 24.11 -8.94
CA PRO A 275 14.68 22.73 -9.29
C PRO A 275 15.32 22.32 -10.62
N VAL A 276 15.98 21.16 -10.64
CA VAL A 276 16.53 20.61 -11.89
C VAL A 276 15.36 20.22 -12.82
N PRO A 277 15.35 20.64 -14.09
CA PRO A 277 14.30 20.27 -15.03
C PRO A 277 14.25 18.76 -15.25
N ILE A 278 13.04 18.21 -15.31
CA ILE A 278 12.81 16.78 -15.53
C ILE A 278 12.76 16.53 -17.04
N PRO A 279 13.58 15.62 -17.60
CA PRO A 279 13.48 15.26 -19.01
C PRO A 279 12.10 14.67 -19.35
N GLU A 280 11.58 14.97 -20.54
CA GLU A 280 10.26 14.52 -21.02
C GLU A 280 10.07 12.99 -20.88
N GLU A 281 11.12 12.22 -21.14
CA GLU A 281 11.16 10.75 -21.00
C GLU A 281 10.87 10.24 -19.57
N LEU A 282 11.09 11.10 -18.58
CA LEU A 282 10.97 10.82 -17.15
C LEU A 282 9.77 11.51 -16.48
N GLU A 283 9.02 12.38 -17.16
CA GLU A 283 7.81 13.01 -16.61
C GLU A 283 6.77 12.00 -16.10
N ARG A 284 6.70 10.83 -16.75
CA ARG A 284 5.87 9.69 -16.31
C ARG A 284 6.19 9.20 -14.89
N PHE A 285 7.39 9.44 -14.37
CA PHE A 285 7.78 9.15 -12.99
C PHE A 285 7.58 10.34 -12.06
N ASN A 286 7.48 11.57 -12.58
CA ASN A 286 7.13 12.75 -11.80
C ASN A 286 5.65 12.73 -11.37
N GLN A 287 4.76 12.16 -12.19
CA GLN A 287 3.38 11.89 -11.79
C GLN A 287 3.33 11.16 -10.43
N PRO A 288 2.37 11.48 -9.54
CA PRO A 288 2.25 10.78 -8.26
C PRO A 288 2.13 9.26 -8.49
N LEU A 289 2.59 8.46 -7.52
CA LEU A 289 2.64 6.98 -7.62
C LEU A 289 1.27 6.34 -7.92
N PHE A 290 0.21 7.11 -7.67
CA PHE A 290 -1.08 6.96 -8.33
C PHE A 290 -1.25 8.19 -9.21
N SER A 291 -1.36 8.01 -10.52
CA SER A 291 -1.74 9.10 -11.43
C SER A 291 -2.98 9.78 -10.84
N LYS A 292 -3.06 11.13 -10.85
CA LYS A 292 -4.37 11.80 -10.96
C LYS A 292 -5.10 11.05 -12.07
N LYS A 293 -6.19 10.35 -11.74
CA LYS A 293 -6.81 9.41 -12.68
C LYS A 293 -7.04 10.19 -13.97
N LYS A 294 -6.33 9.84 -15.05
CA LYS A 294 -6.75 10.30 -16.38
C LYS A 294 -8.22 9.93 -16.47
N LYS A 295 -9.05 10.85 -16.97
CA LYS A 295 -10.44 10.59 -17.33
C LYS A 295 -10.47 9.57 -18.48
N THR A 296 -10.19 8.32 -18.13
CA THR A 296 -10.67 7.13 -18.81
C THR A 296 -11.91 6.70 -18.04
N ASP A 297 -12.95 6.30 -18.76
CA ASP A 297 -14.31 6.09 -18.26
C ASP A 297 -14.39 4.94 -17.24
N LYS A 298 -13.93 5.21 -16.02
CA LYS A 298 -14.05 4.36 -14.86
C LYS A 298 -15.18 4.88 -14.01
N LEU A 299 -16.32 4.22 -14.20
CA LEU A 299 -17.47 4.13 -13.28
C LEU A 299 -17.11 4.61 -11.88
N GLU A 300 -17.74 5.70 -11.44
CA GLU A 300 -17.45 6.33 -10.16
C GLU A 300 -17.79 5.35 -9.02
N LYS A 301 -17.02 5.37 -7.94
CA LYS A 301 -17.12 4.35 -6.87
C LYS A 301 -17.44 4.90 -5.48
N ASN A 302 -17.50 6.22 -5.34
CA ASN A 302 -17.63 6.91 -4.05
C ASN A 302 -19.06 7.43 -3.85
N PHE A 303 -20.04 6.53 -3.94
CA PHE A 303 -21.44 6.87 -3.67
C PHE A 303 -21.77 6.66 -2.20
N VAL A 304 -22.17 7.75 -1.55
CA VAL A 304 -22.80 7.76 -0.25
C VAL A 304 -24.31 7.74 -0.47
N VAL A 305 -25.06 6.94 0.28
CA VAL A 305 -26.52 7.00 0.32
C VAL A 305 -26.92 7.50 1.70
N LEU A 306 -27.77 8.54 1.73
CA LEU A 306 -28.35 9.08 2.95
C LEU A 306 -29.51 8.16 3.36
N THR A 307 -29.17 7.10 4.09
CA THR A 307 -30.11 6.12 4.66
C THR A 307 -30.77 6.68 5.92
N GLU A 308 -31.90 6.12 6.35
CA GLU A 308 -32.65 6.56 7.54
C GLU A 308 -33.00 8.07 7.50
N MET A 309 -33.30 8.56 6.29
CA MET A 309 -33.57 9.96 6.00
C MET A 309 -34.96 10.36 6.50
N LYS A 310 -35.02 11.37 7.37
CA LYS A 310 -36.27 12.03 7.78
C LYS A 310 -36.36 13.38 7.11
N GLY A 311 -37.30 13.50 6.19
CA GLY A 311 -37.48 14.71 5.40
C GLY A 311 -38.87 14.78 4.84
N LYS A 312 -39.34 16.01 4.70
CA LYS A 312 -40.68 16.30 4.20
C LYS A 312 -40.65 17.49 3.26
N ASP A 313 -41.47 17.45 2.22
CA ASP A 313 -41.65 18.56 1.28
C ASP A 313 -40.31 18.98 0.60
N GLY A 314 -39.37 18.04 0.45
CA GLY A 314 -38.04 18.27 -0.14
C GLY A 314 -36.95 18.74 0.83
N ILE A 315 -37.24 18.88 2.14
CA ILE A 315 -36.27 19.32 3.15
C ILE A 315 -35.86 18.14 4.04
N ILE A 316 -34.56 17.88 4.13
CA ILE A 316 -33.96 16.79 4.90
C ILE A 316 -33.55 17.30 6.28
N SER A 317 -34.12 16.71 7.34
CA SER A 317 -33.88 17.11 8.74
C SER A 317 -32.90 16.18 9.48
N ASP A 318 -32.87 14.90 9.10
CA ASP A 318 -32.08 13.84 9.73
C ASP A 318 -31.64 12.82 8.67
N PHE A 319 -30.44 12.26 8.77
CA PHE A 319 -29.96 11.21 7.86
C PHE A 319 -28.73 10.49 8.43
N VAL A 320 -28.46 9.28 7.95
CA VAL A 320 -27.23 8.52 8.20
C VAL A 320 -26.48 8.32 6.88
N PRO A 321 -25.27 8.90 6.70
CA PRO A 321 -24.49 8.75 5.46
C PRO A 321 -23.82 7.37 5.38
N THR A 322 -24.28 6.50 4.48
CA THR A 322 -23.78 5.14 4.29
C THR A 322 -23.03 5.00 2.96
N LEU A 323 -21.74 4.68 3.00
CA LEU A 323 -20.96 4.38 1.78
C LEU A 323 -21.41 3.03 1.19
N LYS A 324 -21.92 3.00 -0.05
CA LYS A 324 -22.38 1.78 -0.73
C LYS A 324 -21.39 1.37 -1.86
N ASP A 325 -20.12 1.19 -1.50
CA ASP A 325 -19.00 0.86 -2.41
C ASP A 325 -19.26 -0.33 -3.35
N LYS A 326 -19.88 -1.39 -2.82
CA LYS A 326 -20.25 -2.62 -3.55
C LYS A 326 -21.40 -2.45 -4.53
N LEU A 327 -22.13 -1.34 -4.46
CA LEU A 327 -23.26 -1.04 -5.34
C LEU A 327 -22.91 -0.01 -6.41
N ALA A 328 -21.65 0.45 -6.46
CA ALA A 328 -21.21 1.49 -7.39
C ALA A 328 -21.64 1.24 -8.85
N GLU A 329 -21.52 0.02 -9.35
CA GLU A 329 -21.92 -0.33 -10.72
C GLU A 329 -23.44 -0.13 -10.92
N LYS A 330 -24.28 -0.66 -10.01
CA LYS A 330 -25.74 -0.45 -10.04
C LYS A 330 -26.15 1.02 -9.89
N ILE A 331 -25.40 1.79 -9.11
CA ILE A 331 -25.66 3.22 -8.90
C ILE A 331 -25.31 4.03 -10.15
N ASN A 332 -24.18 3.73 -10.81
CA ASN A 332 -23.87 4.31 -12.13
C ASN A 332 -24.95 3.93 -13.16
N ASP A 333 -25.39 2.67 -13.20
CA ASP A 333 -26.46 2.24 -14.11
C ASP A 333 -27.78 2.96 -13.83
N MET A 334 -28.13 3.19 -12.55
CA MET A 334 -29.29 4.01 -12.18
C MET A 334 -29.13 5.45 -12.68
N LEU A 335 -27.98 6.09 -12.40
CA LEU A 335 -27.70 7.47 -12.81
C LEU A 335 -27.72 7.65 -14.34
N ASN A 336 -27.16 6.69 -15.09
CA ASN A 336 -27.18 6.69 -16.56
C ASN A 336 -28.60 6.55 -17.14
N ASN A 337 -29.57 6.06 -16.34
CA ASN A 337 -30.99 5.94 -16.70
C ASN A 337 -31.88 6.99 -16.00
N SER A 338 -31.27 8.07 -15.49
CA SER A 338 -31.97 9.19 -14.85
C SER A 338 -31.84 10.46 -15.68
N GLU A 339 -32.90 11.26 -15.71
CA GLU A 339 -32.83 12.66 -16.16
C GLU A 339 -32.38 13.57 -15.02
N PHE A 340 -31.59 14.59 -15.35
CA PHE A 340 -30.93 15.47 -14.38
C PHE A 340 -31.46 16.89 -14.49
N ILE A 341 -32.09 17.38 -13.42
CA ILE A 341 -32.60 18.75 -13.31
C ILE A 341 -31.91 19.41 -12.12
N LYS A 342 -31.33 20.60 -12.29
CA LYS A 342 -30.74 21.33 -11.16
C LYS A 342 -31.85 21.68 -10.15
N ALA A 343 -31.60 21.46 -8.85
CA ALA A 343 -32.56 21.82 -7.81
C ALA A 343 -32.80 23.35 -7.80
N SER A 344 -34.04 23.76 -7.53
CA SER A 344 -34.41 25.18 -7.37
C SER A 344 -33.86 25.79 -6.08
N ASN A 345 -33.67 24.94 -5.07
CA ASN A 345 -33.23 25.30 -3.73
C ASN A 345 -31.74 24.94 -3.59
N ASP A 346 -31.01 25.69 -2.79
CA ASP A 346 -29.61 25.40 -2.48
C ASP A 346 -29.46 24.27 -1.45
N SER A 347 -28.22 23.82 -1.24
CA SER A 347 -27.90 22.77 -0.28
C SER A 347 -28.22 23.15 1.17
N GLU A 348 -28.17 24.43 1.51
CA GLU A 348 -28.49 24.94 2.86
C GLU A 348 -29.99 24.90 3.13
N THR A 349 -30.83 25.13 2.12
CA THR A 349 -32.28 24.97 2.21
C THR A 349 -32.70 23.50 2.22
N ILE A 350 -32.01 22.63 1.46
CA ILE A 350 -32.35 21.20 1.36
C ILE A 350 -31.84 20.41 2.58
N ILE A 351 -30.67 20.76 3.14
CA ILE A 351 -30.11 20.15 4.36
C ILE A 351 -29.71 21.25 5.36
N PRO A 352 -30.66 21.91 6.03
CA PRO A 352 -30.37 23.02 6.97
C PRO A 352 -29.61 22.59 8.24
N SER A 353 -29.54 21.28 8.53
CA SER A 353 -28.77 20.72 9.65
C SER A 353 -27.35 20.26 9.28
N TYR A 354 -26.88 20.53 8.05
CA TYR A 354 -25.56 20.14 7.59
C TYR A 354 -24.46 20.82 8.44
N SER A 355 -23.73 20.02 9.18
CA SER A 355 -22.79 20.48 10.22
C SER A 355 -21.71 19.42 10.47
N GLU A 356 -20.62 19.76 11.14
CA GLU A 356 -19.52 18.82 11.42
C GLU A 356 -19.96 17.54 12.16
N ASN A 357 -21.09 17.56 12.87
CA ASN A 357 -21.64 16.38 13.55
C ASN A 357 -22.64 15.58 12.68
N ARG A 358 -23.06 16.14 11.54
CA ARG A 358 -24.05 15.59 10.59
C ARG A 358 -23.61 15.91 9.15
N ALA A 359 -22.38 15.53 8.84
CA ALA A 359 -21.73 15.78 7.56
C ALA A 359 -21.70 14.53 6.67
N ILE A 360 -21.57 14.74 5.37
CA ILE A 360 -21.09 13.71 4.45
C ILE A 360 -19.56 13.78 4.50
N TYR A 361 -18.91 12.66 4.79
CA TYR A 361 -17.45 12.59 4.86
C TYR A 361 -16.86 11.94 3.62
N CYS A 362 -15.69 12.44 3.21
CA CYS A 362 -14.86 11.78 2.20
C CYS A 362 -14.16 10.53 2.80
N LEU A 363 -13.61 9.67 1.95
CA LEU A 363 -12.84 8.48 2.35
C LEU A 363 -11.61 8.81 3.22
N CYS A 364 -11.12 10.05 3.18
CA CYS A 364 -10.04 10.53 4.05
C CYS A 364 -10.52 11.14 5.39
N GLY A 365 -11.83 11.21 5.63
CA GLY A 365 -12.43 11.80 6.83
C GLY A 365 -12.70 13.30 6.78
N GLU A 366 -12.32 14.02 5.71
CA GLU A 366 -12.70 15.44 5.55
C GLU A 366 -14.21 15.57 5.28
N VAL A 367 -14.83 16.62 5.85
CA VAL A 367 -16.21 17.03 5.54
C VAL A 367 -16.31 17.47 4.08
N VAL A 368 -17.31 16.96 3.37
CA VAL A 368 -17.55 17.27 1.95
C VAL A 368 -18.29 18.59 1.84
N GLU A 369 -17.67 19.60 1.23
CA GLU A 369 -18.36 20.82 0.82
C GLU A 369 -19.26 20.49 -0.39
N ILE A 370 -20.59 20.63 -0.23
CA ILE A 370 -21.54 20.43 -1.32
C ILE A 370 -21.39 21.57 -2.34
N ARG A 371 -21.19 21.23 -3.60
CA ARG A 371 -21.04 22.19 -4.72
C ARG A 371 -22.36 22.44 -5.44
N ASN A 372 -23.17 21.41 -5.59
CA ASN A 372 -24.35 21.41 -6.45
C ASN A 372 -25.34 20.34 -5.96
N VAL A 373 -26.62 20.59 -6.16
CA VAL A 373 -27.70 19.64 -5.87
C VAL A 373 -28.57 19.49 -7.10
N GLN A 374 -28.79 18.24 -7.50
CA GLN A 374 -29.62 17.88 -8.64
C GLN A 374 -30.81 17.04 -8.17
N ILE A 375 -31.96 17.24 -8.79
CA ILE A 375 -33.11 16.34 -8.74
C ILE A 375 -32.95 15.38 -9.91
N CYS A 376 -32.76 14.11 -9.60
CA CYS A 376 -32.68 13.03 -10.57
C CYS A 376 -34.04 12.36 -10.71
N ASN A 377 -34.48 12.14 -11.94
CA ASN A 377 -35.75 11.49 -12.27
C ASN A 377 -35.46 10.18 -13.01
N TRP A 378 -35.56 9.05 -12.33
CA TRP A 378 -35.29 7.73 -12.89
C TRP A 378 -36.54 7.18 -13.59
N LYS A 379 -36.44 6.97 -14.90
CA LYS A 379 -37.49 6.40 -15.77
C LYS A 379 -38.89 7.05 -15.59
N ASP A 380 -38.96 8.35 -15.27
CA ASP A 380 -40.19 9.08 -14.91
C ASP A 380 -41.01 8.53 -13.72
N GLN A 381 -40.44 7.60 -12.96
CA GLN A 381 -41.15 6.87 -11.89
C GLN A 381 -40.69 7.24 -10.49
N PHE A 382 -39.42 7.64 -10.33
CA PHE A 382 -38.81 7.83 -9.02
C PHE A 382 -37.86 9.01 -9.00
N LYS A 383 -38.06 9.93 -8.04
CA LYS A 383 -37.28 11.16 -7.89
C LYS A 383 -36.45 11.14 -6.60
N TYR A 384 -35.19 11.51 -6.74
CA TYR A 384 -34.22 11.53 -5.65
C TYR A 384 -33.26 12.72 -5.81
N TYR A 385 -32.61 13.13 -4.72
CA TYR A 385 -31.54 14.12 -4.75
C TYR A 385 -30.18 13.47 -5.01
N LEU A 386 -29.39 14.11 -5.86
CA LEU A 386 -27.95 13.89 -6.01
C LEU A 386 -27.21 15.14 -5.55
N PHE A 387 -26.42 15.00 -4.48
CA PHE A 387 -25.51 16.02 -3.97
C PHE A 387 -24.11 15.77 -4.50
N GLU A 388 -23.55 16.75 -5.20
CA GLU A 388 -22.19 16.69 -5.75
C GLU A 388 -21.24 17.44 -4.82
N GLY A 389 -20.29 16.74 -4.22
CA GLY A 389 -19.21 17.36 -3.46
C GLY A 389 -18.21 18.11 -4.34
N LYS A 390 -17.54 19.12 -3.78
CA LYS A 390 -16.25 19.59 -4.31
C LYS A 390 -15.21 18.46 -4.24
N GLU A 391 -14.23 18.50 -5.13
CA GLU A 391 -13.09 17.57 -5.08
C GLU A 391 -12.34 17.78 -3.74
N CYS A 392 -12.28 16.72 -2.92
CA CYS A 392 -11.61 16.75 -1.62
C CYS A 392 -10.08 16.83 -1.82
N LYS A 393 -9.32 17.24 -0.79
CA LYS A 393 -7.84 17.33 -0.88
C LYS A 393 -7.16 16.00 -1.22
N CYS A 394 -7.85 14.86 -0.99
CA CYS A 394 -7.37 13.54 -1.39
C CYS A 394 -7.54 13.24 -2.90
N GLY A 395 -8.15 14.15 -3.69
CA GLY A 395 -8.35 14.00 -5.14
C GLY A 395 -9.53 13.10 -5.54
N GLU A 396 -10.44 12.82 -4.60
CA GLU A 396 -11.67 12.08 -4.87
C GLU A 396 -12.89 13.01 -4.72
N SER A 397 -13.83 12.90 -5.66
CA SER A 397 -15.16 13.51 -5.54
C SER A 397 -16.10 12.54 -4.81
N VAL A 398 -17.04 13.10 -4.06
CA VAL A 398 -18.06 12.34 -3.31
C VAL A 398 -19.43 12.73 -3.85
N TYR A 399 -20.25 11.72 -4.12
CA TYR A 399 -21.61 11.87 -4.60
C TYR A 399 -22.54 11.27 -3.55
N ALA A 400 -23.47 12.07 -3.01
CA ALA A 400 -24.45 11.59 -2.06
C ALA A 400 -25.85 11.50 -2.69
N LEU A 401 -26.56 10.41 -2.40
CA LEU A 401 -27.90 10.13 -2.91
C LEU A 401 -28.89 10.16 -1.76
N SER A 402 -30.04 10.79 -1.94
CA SER A 402 -31.09 10.84 -0.91
C SER A 402 -32.49 10.81 -1.51
N LEU A 403 -33.45 10.26 -0.77
CA LEU A 403 -34.87 10.45 -1.08
C LEU A 403 -35.22 11.95 -0.95
N MET A 404 -36.28 12.40 -1.62
CA MET A 404 -36.78 13.77 -1.43
C MET A 404 -37.72 13.92 -0.22
N ASP A 405 -38.37 12.83 0.18
CA ASP A 405 -39.34 12.76 1.27
C ASP A 405 -39.32 11.31 1.83
N GLU A 406 -39.53 11.15 3.14
CA GLU A 406 -39.53 9.85 3.83
C GLU A 406 -40.67 8.94 3.35
N SER A 407 -41.76 9.51 2.82
CA SER A 407 -42.96 8.79 2.38
C SER A 407 -42.91 8.23 0.94
N ILE A 408 -41.81 8.44 0.20
CA ILE A 408 -41.70 8.01 -1.21
C ILE A 408 -41.53 6.49 -1.30
N GLU A 409 -42.43 5.82 -2.04
CA GLU A 409 -42.32 4.40 -2.34
C GLU A 409 -41.13 4.12 -3.27
N ILE A 410 -40.16 3.35 -2.80
CA ILE A 410 -38.94 3.01 -3.54
C ILE A 410 -39.22 1.83 -4.49
N PRO A 411 -38.99 1.94 -5.81
CA PRO A 411 -39.14 0.83 -6.75
C PRO A 411 -38.31 -0.39 -6.33
N GLU A 412 -38.84 -1.61 -6.56
CA GLU A 412 -38.18 -2.87 -6.17
C GLU A 412 -36.73 -2.99 -6.70
N GLU A 413 -36.47 -2.49 -7.92
CA GLU A 413 -35.12 -2.45 -8.52
C GLU A 413 -34.13 -1.62 -7.69
N LEU A 414 -34.61 -0.57 -7.00
CA LEU A 414 -33.79 0.44 -6.31
C LEU A 414 -33.76 0.26 -4.78
N LYS A 415 -34.61 -0.58 -4.19
CA LYS A 415 -34.59 -0.88 -2.74
C LYS A 415 -33.21 -1.32 -2.26
N GLY A 416 -32.48 -2.10 -3.07
CA GLY A 416 -31.11 -2.51 -2.73
C GLY A 416 -30.10 -1.36 -2.58
N ILE A 417 -30.41 -0.15 -3.10
CA ILE A 417 -29.58 1.05 -2.99
C ILE A 417 -30.04 1.93 -1.82
N PHE A 418 -31.34 2.26 -1.77
CA PHE A 418 -31.89 3.25 -0.84
C PHE A 418 -32.41 2.68 0.49
N SER A 419 -32.73 1.39 0.57
CA SER A 419 -33.04 0.73 1.84
C SER A 419 -31.74 0.39 2.61
N SER A 420 -31.83 0.41 3.94
CA SER A 420 -30.70 0.17 4.86
C SER A 420 -30.07 -1.22 4.67
#